data_AF-A0A5B6VLB3-F1
#
_entry.id   AF-A0A5B6VLB3-F1
#
_cell.length_a   1.000
_cell.length_b   1.000
_cell.length_c   1.000
_cell.angle_alpha   90.00
_cell.angle_beta   90.00
_cell.angle_gamma   90.00
#
_symmetry.space_group_name_H-M   'P 1'
#
loop_
_entity.id
_entity.type
_entity.pdbx_description
1 polymer ?
#
loop_
_entity_poly.entity_id
_entity_poly.type
_entity_poly.pdbx_seq_one_letter_code
_entity_poly.pdbx_strand_id
1 'polypeptide(L)'
;MYERILMLNILHPHLYHSQFLWLHKIRKQGVEEFRANIDDDPKRAEFWLENSMRVFDELSYALEESLKCAVSLLKDSAYRWWKTLISVVPRERVTWDFFLEEFRKKYTSQRFVDQKQKEFLELKQGKMTMADYDC
;
A
#
# COMPACT_ATOMS: atom_id res chain seq x y z
N MET A 1 16.37 10.25 8.49
CA MET A 1 15.00 10.31 7.93
C MET A 1 14.17 11.43 8.58
N TYR A 2 14.26 11.62 9.91
CA TYR A 2 13.73 12.80 10.61
C TYR A 2 14.36 14.14 10.13
N GLU A 3 15.63 14.15 9.77
CA GLU A 3 16.32 15.40 9.39
C GLU A 3 15.86 16.02 8.06
N ARG A 4 15.36 15.23 7.09
CA ARG A 4 14.80 15.79 5.85
C ARG A 4 13.41 16.39 6.06
N ILE A 5 12.66 15.90 7.04
CA ILE A 5 11.37 16.49 7.46
C ILE A 5 11.64 17.80 8.22
N LEU A 6 12.68 17.84 9.05
CA LEU A 6 13.11 19.06 9.74
C LEU A 6 13.67 20.13 8.79
N MET A 7 14.33 19.77 7.69
CA MET A 7 14.80 20.76 6.70
C MET A 7 13.67 21.42 5.91
N LEU A 8 12.56 20.71 5.67
CA LEU A 8 11.34 21.31 5.09
C LEU A 8 10.60 22.22 6.08
N ASN A 9 10.75 22.01 7.40
CA ASN A 9 10.12 22.83 8.44
C ASN A 9 10.63 24.28 8.50
N ILE A 10 11.83 24.56 7.99
CA ILE A 10 12.42 25.91 8.04
C ILE A 10 12.00 26.76 6.84
N LEU A 11 11.78 26.15 5.67
CA LEU A 11 11.50 26.87 4.43
C LEU A 11 10.01 27.18 4.19
N HIS A 12 9.06 26.34 4.65
CA HIS A 12 7.63 26.55 4.40
C HIS A 12 6.73 26.14 5.60
N PRO A 13 6.62 26.96 6.65
CA PRO A 13 5.84 26.68 7.85
C PRO A 13 4.34 26.43 7.60
N HIS A 14 3.79 27.06 6.54
CA HIS A 14 2.40 26.88 6.11
C HIS A 14 2.12 25.48 5.56
N LEU A 15 3.10 24.82 4.95
CA LEU A 15 2.98 23.44 4.48
C LEU A 15 2.94 22.46 5.65
N TYR A 16 3.63 22.75 6.76
CA TYR A 16 3.57 21.93 7.99
C TYR A 16 2.19 21.97 8.65
N HIS A 17 1.59 23.15 8.77
CA HIS A 17 0.23 23.29 9.30
C HIS A 17 -0.80 22.57 8.42
N SER A 18 -0.68 22.72 7.10
CA SER A 18 -1.53 21.99 6.14
C SER A 18 -1.35 20.47 6.24
N GLN A 19 -0.10 19.99 6.34
CA GLN A 19 0.20 18.55 6.43
C GLN A 19 -0.22 17.90 7.76
N PHE A 20 -0.12 18.63 8.89
CA PHE A 20 -0.60 18.16 10.19
C PHE A 20 -2.13 18.13 10.27
N LEU A 21 -2.78 19.19 9.79
CA LEU A 21 -4.25 19.26 9.69
C LEU A 21 -4.79 18.18 8.71
N TRP A 22 -4.02 17.87 7.67
CA TRP A 22 -4.28 16.84 6.68
C TRP A 22 -4.23 15.42 7.25
N LEU A 23 -3.16 15.06 7.99
CA LEU A 23 -3.07 13.77 8.69
C LEU A 23 -4.24 13.58 9.66
N HIS A 24 -4.65 14.66 10.33
CA HIS A 24 -5.78 14.66 11.25
C HIS A 24 -7.13 14.50 10.52
N LYS A 25 -7.30 15.11 9.33
CA LYS A 25 -8.51 15.02 8.51
C LYS A 25 -8.69 13.62 7.93
N ILE A 26 -7.62 13.01 7.43
CA ILE A 26 -7.66 11.70 6.76
C ILE A 26 -7.82 10.56 7.75
N ARG A 27 -7.18 10.64 8.92
CA ARG A 27 -7.45 9.72 10.04
C ARG A 27 -8.90 9.85 10.54
N LYS A 28 -9.45 11.06 10.57
CA LYS A 28 -10.87 11.29 10.92
C LYS A 28 -11.84 10.72 9.87
N GLN A 29 -11.43 10.66 8.60
CA GLN A 29 -12.19 10.03 7.50
C GLN A 29 -11.93 8.52 7.37
N GLY A 30 -11.19 7.90 8.30
CA GLY A 30 -11.02 6.45 8.36
C GLY A 30 -10.03 5.87 7.34
N VAL A 31 -9.16 6.67 6.73
CA VAL A 31 -8.06 6.10 5.93
C VAL A 31 -6.94 5.69 6.87
N GLU A 32 -6.75 4.38 6.97
CA GLU A 32 -5.71 3.77 7.79
C GLU A 32 -4.37 3.68 7.07
N GLU A 33 -3.30 3.52 7.85
CA GLU A 33 -1.96 3.29 7.31
C GLU A 33 -1.87 1.89 6.67
N PHE A 34 -1.20 1.76 5.53
CA PHE A 34 -0.96 0.46 4.91
C PHE A 34 0.39 -0.10 5.30
N ARG A 35 0.36 -1.23 6.01
CA ARG A 35 1.51 -2.06 6.35
C ARG A 35 1.34 -3.38 5.64
N ALA A 36 2.27 -3.73 4.77
CA ALA A 36 2.25 -5.03 4.11
C ALA A 36 2.83 -6.10 5.03
N ASN A 37 2.00 -7.03 5.52
CA ASN A 37 2.44 -8.24 6.18
C ASN A 37 2.62 -9.39 5.16
N ILE A 38 3.43 -10.39 5.51
CA ILE A 38 3.64 -11.59 4.72
C ILE A 38 2.36 -12.43 4.62
N ASP A 39 1.56 -12.42 5.69
CA ASP A 39 0.32 -13.19 5.84
C ASP A 39 -0.97 -12.42 5.49
N ASP A 40 -0.86 -11.19 4.99
CA ASP A 40 -2.05 -10.38 4.67
C ASP A 40 -2.78 -10.90 3.43
N ASP A 41 -4.11 -11.02 3.53
CA ASP A 41 -4.99 -11.34 2.40
C ASP A 41 -4.90 -10.26 1.31
N PRO A 42 -4.70 -10.61 0.02
CA PRO A 42 -4.78 -9.66 -1.09
C PRO A 42 -6.02 -8.76 -1.06
N LYS A 43 -7.15 -9.23 -0.52
CA LYS A 43 -8.37 -8.42 -0.33
C LYS A 43 -8.16 -7.22 0.58
N ARG A 44 -7.27 -7.32 1.58
CA ARG A 44 -6.94 -6.20 2.48
C ARG A 44 -6.24 -5.07 1.73
N ALA A 45 -5.34 -5.42 0.81
CA ALA A 45 -4.64 -4.44 -0.02
C ALA A 45 -5.61 -3.75 -0.99
N GLU A 46 -6.51 -4.51 -1.61
CA GLU A 46 -7.54 -3.95 -2.50
C GLU A 46 -8.50 -3.04 -1.74
N PHE A 47 -9.02 -3.50 -0.59
CA PHE A 47 -9.92 -2.70 0.25
C PHE A 47 -9.27 -1.38 0.70
N TRP A 48 -8.00 -1.43 1.10
CA TRP A 48 -7.26 -0.22 1.47
C TRP A 48 -7.16 0.77 0.30
N LEU A 49 -6.90 0.26 -0.90
CA LEU A 49 -6.78 1.07 -2.11
C LEU A 49 -8.11 1.73 -2.49
N GLU A 50 -9.20 0.96 -2.51
CA GLU A 50 -10.55 1.44 -2.81
C GLU A 50 -11.02 2.50 -1.79
N ASN A 51 -10.80 2.26 -0.49
CA ASN A 51 -11.16 3.22 0.55
C ASN A 51 -10.36 4.52 0.41
N SER A 52 -9.07 4.42 0.08
CA SER A 52 -8.21 5.60 -0.15
C SER A 52 -8.68 6.40 -1.36
N MET A 53 -8.99 5.71 -2.48
CA MET A 53 -9.53 6.35 -3.69
C MET A 53 -10.84 7.09 -3.40
N ARG A 54 -11.78 6.46 -2.69
CA ARG A 54 -13.04 7.08 -2.31
C ARG A 54 -12.82 8.37 -1.52
N VAL A 55 -11.96 8.34 -0.50
CA VAL A 55 -11.70 9.53 0.33
C VAL A 55 -10.99 10.63 -0.47
N PHE A 56 -10.08 10.28 -1.38
CA PHE A 56 -9.43 11.30 -2.22
C PHE A 56 -10.40 11.94 -3.22
N ASP A 57 -11.35 11.18 -3.75
CA ASP A 57 -12.42 11.68 -4.60
C ASP A 57 -13.37 12.62 -3.84
N GLU A 58 -13.81 12.21 -2.64
CA GLU A 58 -14.64 13.05 -1.74
C GLU A 58 -13.95 14.37 -1.35
N LEU A 59 -12.62 14.37 -1.28
CA LEU A 59 -11.81 15.55 -1.00
C LEU A 59 -11.43 16.36 -2.26
N SER A 60 -11.83 15.89 -3.45
CA SER A 60 -11.52 16.49 -4.75
C SER A 60 -10.02 16.71 -4.97
N TYR A 61 -9.19 15.75 -4.55
CA TYR A 61 -7.75 15.82 -4.72
C TYR A 61 -7.33 15.60 -6.17
N ALA A 62 -6.37 16.42 -6.63
CA ALA A 62 -5.72 16.16 -7.90
C ALA A 62 -4.91 14.85 -7.84
N LEU A 63 -4.72 14.18 -8.99
CA LEU A 63 -3.98 12.91 -9.06
C LEU A 63 -2.58 12.98 -8.41
N GLU A 64 -1.89 14.10 -8.57
CA GLU A 64 -0.57 14.32 -7.96
C GLU A 64 -0.65 14.42 -6.42
N GLU A 65 -1.71 15.03 -5.90
CA GLU A 65 -1.95 15.11 -4.46
C GLU A 65 -2.32 13.73 -3.92
N SER A 66 -3.22 13.01 -4.57
CA SER A 66 -3.60 11.63 -4.24
C SER A 66 -2.38 10.70 -4.17
N LEU A 67 -1.44 10.84 -5.11
CA LEU A 67 -0.19 10.09 -5.07
C LEU A 67 0.65 10.40 -3.84
N LYS A 68 0.88 11.69 -3.55
CA LYS A 68 1.63 12.12 -2.34
C LYS A 68 0.95 11.60 -1.07
N CYS A 69 -0.38 11.65 -1.06
CA CYS A 69 -1.22 11.16 0.03
C CYS A 69 -1.04 9.65 0.26
N ALA A 70 -1.29 8.83 -0.75
CA ALA A 70 -1.18 7.37 -0.67
C ALA A 70 0.23 6.93 -0.25
N VAL A 71 1.27 7.53 -0.81
CA VAL A 71 2.66 7.21 -0.49
C VAL A 71 2.99 7.50 0.98
N SER A 72 2.43 8.56 1.56
CA SER A 72 2.64 8.90 2.98
C SER A 72 1.94 7.94 3.96
N LEU A 73 0.88 7.27 3.49
CA LEU A 73 0.13 6.27 4.23
C LEU A 73 0.77 4.88 4.18
N LEU A 74 1.67 4.62 3.22
CA LEU A 74 2.51 3.42 3.21
C LEU A 74 3.48 3.44 4.40
N LYS A 75 3.63 2.30 5.08
CA LYS A 75 4.56 2.12 6.19
C LYS A 75 5.45 0.89 5.99
N ASP A 76 6.54 0.85 6.75
CA ASP A 76 7.47 -0.27 6.86
C ASP A 76 7.93 -0.89 5.52
N SER A 77 7.53 -2.14 5.27
CA SER A 77 7.85 -2.92 4.06
C SER A 77 7.23 -2.30 2.81
N ALA A 78 6.01 -1.77 2.89
CA ALA A 78 5.32 -1.16 1.76
C ALA A 78 5.99 0.14 1.33
N TYR A 79 6.35 0.98 2.30
CA TYR A 79 7.09 2.21 2.00
C TYR A 79 8.48 1.92 1.42
N ARG A 80 9.21 0.94 1.99
CA ARG A 80 10.53 0.52 1.47
C ARG A 80 10.45 -0.02 0.04
N TRP A 81 9.43 -0.82 -0.27
CA TRP A 81 9.18 -1.29 -1.63
C TRP A 81 8.97 -0.12 -2.60
N TRP A 82 8.07 0.81 -2.26
CA TRP A 82 7.80 1.97 -3.12
C TRP A 82 9.06 2.80 -3.37
N LYS A 83 9.86 3.05 -2.33
CA LYS A 83 11.14 3.77 -2.43
C LYS A 83 12.15 3.10 -3.36
N THR A 84 12.16 1.76 -3.38
CA THR A 84 13.05 0.97 -4.24
C THR A 84 12.56 0.98 -5.69
N LEU A 85 11.25 0.89 -5.91
CA LEU A 85 10.66 0.97 -7.24
C LEU A 85 10.97 2.31 -7.90
N ILE A 86 10.72 3.43 -7.21
CA ILE A 86 10.95 4.77 -7.78
C ILE A 86 12.44 5.14 -7.88
N SER A 87 13.37 4.36 -7.33
CA SER A 87 14.81 4.62 -7.51
C SER A 87 15.32 4.16 -8.88
N VAL A 88 14.56 3.30 -9.57
CA VAL A 88 14.90 2.78 -10.90
C VAL A 88 13.96 3.28 -12.00
N VAL A 89 12.93 4.05 -11.64
CA VAL A 89 11.92 4.59 -12.56
C VAL A 89 12.16 6.09 -12.76
N PRO A 90 12.19 6.60 -14.02
CA PRO A 90 12.25 8.04 -14.28
C PRO A 90 11.12 8.80 -13.60
N ARG A 91 11.40 9.98 -13.05
CA ARG A 91 10.43 10.74 -12.23
C ARG A 91 9.16 11.08 -12.99
N GLU A 92 9.28 11.34 -14.27
CA GLU A 92 8.21 11.73 -15.19
C GLU A 92 7.19 10.59 -15.38
N ARG A 93 7.59 9.35 -15.11
CA ARG A 93 6.71 8.17 -15.17
C ARG A 93 6.02 7.86 -13.85
N VAL A 94 6.39 8.53 -12.76
CA VAL A 94 5.81 8.29 -11.42
C VAL A 94 4.52 9.09 -11.28
N THR A 95 3.44 8.54 -11.84
CA THR A 95 2.08 9.10 -11.78
C THR A 95 1.18 8.33 -10.81
N TRP A 96 -0.03 8.84 -10.58
CA TRP A 96 -1.05 8.12 -9.81
C TRP A 96 -1.40 6.76 -10.44
N ASP A 97 -1.59 6.71 -11.75
CA ASP A 97 -1.91 5.46 -12.47
C ASP A 97 -0.77 4.44 -12.36
N PHE A 98 0.49 4.91 -12.47
CA PHE A 98 1.66 4.06 -12.25
C PHE A 98 1.69 3.47 -10.83
N PHE A 99 1.35 4.27 -9.82
CA PHE A 99 1.22 3.78 -8.45
C PHE A 99 0.14 2.71 -8.33
N LEU A 100 -1.06 2.95 -8.88
CA LEU A 100 -2.17 2.00 -8.83
C LEU A 100 -1.79 0.65 -9.45
N GLU A 101 -1.18 0.69 -10.65
CA GLU A 101 -0.77 -0.51 -11.38
C GLU A 101 0.25 -1.33 -10.58
N GLU A 102 1.34 -0.70 -10.14
CA GLU A 102 2.41 -1.40 -9.45
C GLU A 102 2.01 -1.84 -8.04
N PHE A 103 1.14 -1.09 -7.36
CA PHE A 103 0.58 -1.49 -6.07
C PHE A 103 -0.28 -2.75 -6.21
N ARG A 104 -1.23 -2.76 -7.16
CA ARG A 104 -2.09 -3.93 -7.43
C ARG A 104 -1.27 -5.14 -7.85
N LYS A 105 -0.28 -4.96 -8.73
CA LYS A 105 0.63 -6.02 -9.14
C LYS A 105 1.38 -6.63 -7.94
N LYS A 106 1.90 -5.78 -7.06
CA LYS A 106 2.68 -6.21 -5.90
C LYS A 106 1.84 -6.89 -4.80
N TYR A 107 0.66 -6.35 -4.50
CA TYR A 107 -0.10 -6.73 -3.31
C TYR A 107 -1.43 -7.43 -3.60
N THR A 108 -2.02 -7.27 -4.78
CA THR A 108 -3.25 -7.94 -5.19
C THR A 108 -2.95 -9.16 -6.07
N SER A 109 -2.19 -8.99 -7.17
CA SER A 109 -1.94 -10.05 -8.15
C SER A 109 -0.94 -11.10 -7.66
N GLN A 110 0.23 -10.68 -7.16
CA GLN A 110 1.24 -11.63 -6.66
C GLN A 110 0.72 -12.44 -5.48
N ARG A 111 -0.01 -11.79 -4.55
CA ARG A 111 -0.55 -12.45 -3.36
C ARG A 111 -1.67 -13.43 -3.68
N PHE A 112 -2.51 -13.14 -4.67
CA PHE A 112 -3.52 -14.10 -5.12
C PHE A 112 -2.86 -15.39 -5.64
N VAL A 113 -1.78 -15.25 -6.40
CA VAL A 113 -0.99 -16.40 -6.90
C VAL A 113 -0.36 -17.16 -5.73
N ASP A 114 0.30 -16.46 -4.80
CA ASP A 114 0.96 -17.08 -3.64
C ASP A 114 -0.05 -17.84 -2.76
N GLN A 115 -1.24 -17.27 -2.51
CA GLN A 115 -2.31 -17.89 -1.74
C GLN A 115 -2.83 -19.16 -2.42
N LYS A 116 -3.04 -19.13 -3.74
CA LYS A 116 -3.48 -20.31 -4.50
C LYS A 116 -2.42 -21.41 -4.51
N GLN A 117 -1.14 -21.06 -4.56
CA GLN A 117 -0.05 -22.02 -4.44
C GLN A 117 -0.01 -22.66 -3.05
N LYS A 118 -0.20 -21.88 -1.98
CA LYS A 118 -0.26 -22.39 -0.60
C LYS A 118 -1.44 -23.34 -0.41
N GLU A 119 -2.65 -22.95 -0.80
CA GLU A 119 -3.85 -23.81 -0.76
C GLU A 119 -3.63 -25.13 -1.51
N PHE A 120 -2.98 -25.06 -2.69
CA PHE A 120 -2.67 -26.25 -3.47
C PHE A 120 -1.66 -27.18 -2.79
N LEU A 121 -0.63 -26.64 -2.13
CA LEU A 121 0.37 -27.41 -1.39
C LEU A 121 -0.25 -28.06 -0.14
N GLU A 122 -1.08 -27.34 0.61
CA GLU A 122 -1.81 -27.86 1.77
C GLU A 122 -2.80 -28.96 1.35
N LEU A 123 -3.53 -28.79 0.24
CA LEU A 123 -4.40 -29.83 -0.31
C LEU A 123 -3.63 -31.07 -0.75
N LYS A 124 -2.43 -30.93 -1.33
CA LYS A 124 -1.57 -32.08 -1.68
C LYS A 124 -1.07 -32.81 -0.44
N GLN A 125 -0.60 -32.09 0.57
CA GLN A 125 -0.15 -32.69 1.83
C GLN A 125 -1.30 -33.40 2.56
N GLY A 126 -2.47 -32.76 2.68
CA GLY A 126 -3.65 -33.34 3.32
C GLY A 126 -4.20 -34.58 2.60
N LYS A 127 -4.11 -34.62 1.26
CA LYS A 127 -4.44 -35.82 0.48
C LYS A 127 -3.39 -36.93 0.61
N MET A 128 -2.12 -36.58 0.83
CA MET A 128 -1.04 -37.56 1.05
C MET A 128 -1.14 -38.21 2.44
N THR A 129 -1.66 -37.51 3.44
CA THR A 129 -1.87 -38.02 4.81
C THR A 129 -3.18 -38.78 5.02
N MET A 130 -4.09 -38.81 4.03
CA MET A 130 -5.34 -39.59 4.08
C MET A 130 -5.22 -40.98 3.41
N ALA A 131 -4.02 -41.44 3.09
CA ALA A 131 -3.79 -42.76 2.49
C ALA A 131 -3.61 -43.90 3.52
N ASP A 132 -3.97 -43.69 4.80
CA ASP A 132 -3.76 -44.65 5.90
C ASP A 132 -5.04 -45.28 6.49
N TYR A 133 -6.14 -45.32 5.74
CA TYR A 133 -7.31 -46.09 6.16
C TYR A 133 -7.82 -47.00 5.04
N ASP A 134 -7.08 -48.08 4.82
CA ASP A 134 -7.64 -49.39 4.46
C ASP A 134 -6.67 -50.48 4.95
N CYS A 135 -6.84 -50.88 6.20
CA CYS A 135 -6.48 -52.20 6.75
C CYS A 135 -7.48 -52.57 7.84
#